data_AF-A0A7X2PHD7-F1
#
_entry.id   AF-A0A7X2PHD7-F1
#
_cell.length_a   1.000
_cell.length_b   1.000
_cell.length_c   1.000
_cell.angle_alpha   90.00
_cell.angle_beta   90.00
_cell.angle_gamma   90.00
#
_symmetry.space_group_name_H-M   'P 1'
#
loop_
_entity.id
_entity.type
_entity.pdbx_description
1 polymer ?
#
loop_
_entity_poly.entity_id
_entity_poly.type
_entity_poly.pdbx_seq_one_letter_code
_entity_poly.pdbx_strand_id
1 'polypeptide(L)'
;MPTSGSYTVVFDEQAGDLGSTTSIFEIISQGRSGGPGFYIGYDGGLNCRLGDSWASGGLAYPIDGNWHRLALFVNDVTPRSEFYVDGVLLNSVPFALVTGLTGGADAHAIRQAIRRVRGVLQWQPR
;
A
#
# COMPACT_ATOMS: atom_id res chain seq x y z
N MET A 1 6.84 -8.06 7.78
CA MET A 1 5.62 -7.26 7.57
C MET A 1 4.51 -7.88 8.44
N PRO A 2 3.59 -7.09 9.03
CA PRO A 2 2.59 -7.57 9.99
C PRO A 2 1.63 -8.58 9.38
N THR A 3 1.40 -9.72 10.05
CA THR A 3 0.49 -10.79 9.58
C THR A 3 -0.87 -10.79 10.29
N SER A 4 -1.04 -9.94 11.30
CA SER A 4 -2.25 -9.73 12.08
C SER A 4 -2.08 -8.48 12.94
N GLY A 5 -3.16 -8.02 13.58
CA GLY A 5 -3.10 -6.88 14.48
C GLY A 5 -3.32 -5.54 13.78
N SER A 6 -3.44 -4.49 14.59
CA SER A 6 -3.32 -3.10 14.13
C SER A 6 -1.89 -2.82 13.69
N TYR A 7 -1.71 -2.12 12.58
CA TYR A 7 -0.39 -1.76 12.07
C TYR A 7 -0.40 -0.47 11.27
N THR A 8 0.80 0.03 10.97
CA THR A 8 1.00 1.14 10.05
C THR A 8 2.20 0.86 9.16
N VAL A 9 2.06 1.12 7.87
CA VAL A 9 3.14 1.12 6.89
C VAL A 9 3.35 2.56 6.44
N VAL A 10 4.58 3.08 6.57
CA VAL A 10 4.94 4.43 6.14
C VAL A 10 6.24 4.40 5.35
N PHE A 11 6.27 5.06 4.20
CA PHE A 11 7.50 5.24 3.42
C PHE A 11 7.40 6.48 2.53
N ASP A 12 8.54 7.03 2.13
CA ASP A 12 8.61 8.07 1.12
C ASP A 12 8.92 7.44 -0.24
N GLU A 13 8.16 7.81 -1.26
CA GLU A 13 8.36 7.39 -2.65
C GLU A 13 8.39 8.59 -3.59
N GLN A 14 9.22 8.47 -4.63
CA GLN A 14 9.14 9.30 -5.81
C GLN A 14 8.74 8.45 -7.02
N ALA A 15 7.52 8.67 -7.52
CA ALA A 15 7.03 8.12 -8.77
C ALA A 15 6.92 9.23 -9.81
N GLY A 16 7.60 9.10 -10.95
CA GLY A 16 7.45 10.02 -12.10
C GLY A 16 6.33 9.59 -13.02
N ASP A 17 6.13 10.31 -14.13
CA ASP A 17 5.16 9.93 -15.18
C ASP A 17 5.50 8.52 -15.70
N LEU A 18 4.57 7.60 -15.48
CA LEU A 18 4.72 6.18 -15.81
C LEU A 18 4.13 5.85 -17.18
N GLY A 19 3.50 6.82 -17.84
CA GLY A 19 2.57 6.59 -18.93
C GLY A 19 1.37 5.74 -18.51
N SER A 20 0.47 5.46 -19.47
CA SER A 20 -0.52 4.40 -19.31
C SER A 20 0.21 3.06 -19.23
N THR A 21 0.36 2.52 -18.02
CA THR A 21 0.85 1.16 -17.84
C THR A 21 -0.34 0.22 -17.97
N THR A 22 -0.32 -0.83 -18.79
CA THR A 22 -1.40 -1.85 -18.76
C THR A 22 -1.28 -2.80 -17.56
N SER A 23 -0.33 -2.55 -16.66
CA SER A 23 0.10 -3.48 -15.62
C SER A 23 -0.24 -2.96 -14.23
N ILE A 24 -0.34 -3.89 -13.28
CA ILE A 24 -0.44 -3.60 -11.85
C ILE A 24 0.98 -3.53 -11.30
N PHE A 25 1.23 -2.54 -10.45
CA PHE A 25 2.49 -2.44 -9.73
C PHE A 25 2.24 -2.29 -8.24
N GLU A 26 2.97 -3.08 -7.45
CA GLU A 26 2.91 -3.06 -6.00
C GLU A 26 4.31 -2.78 -5.47
N ILE A 27 4.47 -1.66 -4.77
CA ILE A 27 5.75 -1.23 -4.18
C ILE A 27 6.04 -2.05 -2.92
N ILE A 28 4.98 -2.22 -2.13
CA ILE A 28 4.94 -3.10 -0.97
C ILE A 28 3.74 -4.02 -1.18
N SER A 29 3.95 -5.31 -1.05
CA SER A 29 2.85 -6.28 -0.98
C SER A 29 3.11 -7.35 0.05
N GLN A 30 2.02 -7.78 0.67
CA GLN A 30 1.98 -8.95 1.52
C GLN A 30 0.67 -9.68 1.33
N GLY A 31 0.77 -10.96 0.99
CA GLY A 31 -0.38 -11.82 0.77
C GLY A 31 0.02 -13.05 -0.04
N ARG A 32 -0.95 -13.64 -0.72
CA ARG A 32 -0.74 -14.69 -1.71
C ARG A 32 -1.66 -14.44 -2.90
N SER A 33 -1.25 -14.86 -4.09
CA SER A 33 -2.17 -14.89 -5.23
C SER A 33 -3.44 -15.68 -4.90
N GLY A 34 -4.63 -15.11 -5.16
CA GLY A 34 -5.93 -15.73 -4.90
C GLY A 34 -6.34 -15.82 -3.42
N GLY A 35 -5.63 -15.17 -2.49
CA GLY A 35 -6.03 -15.01 -1.09
C GLY A 35 -5.92 -13.56 -0.64
N PRO A 36 -6.36 -13.22 0.58
CA PRO A 36 -6.33 -11.84 1.01
C PRO A 36 -4.89 -11.34 1.19
N GLY A 37 -4.59 -10.20 0.60
CA GLY A 37 -3.36 -9.45 0.81
C GLY A 37 -3.64 -7.96 1.02
N PHE A 38 -2.65 -7.29 1.59
CA PHE A 38 -2.52 -5.85 1.47
C PHE A 38 -1.37 -5.54 0.51
N TYR A 39 -1.50 -4.41 -0.16
CA TYR A 39 -0.46 -3.89 -1.02
C TYR A 39 -0.55 -2.37 -1.02
N ILE A 40 0.54 -1.69 -1.36
CA ILE A 40 0.53 -0.26 -1.67
C ILE A 40 1.15 -0.15 -3.06
N GLY A 41 0.38 0.38 -3.99
CA GLY A 41 0.69 0.33 -5.40
C GLY A 41 -0.33 1.05 -6.24
N TYR A 42 -0.31 0.78 -7.54
CA TYR A 42 -1.26 1.31 -8.49
C TYR A 42 -1.66 0.27 -9.56
N ASP A 43 -2.83 0.47 -10.15
CA ASP A 43 -3.32 -0.31 -11.29
C ASP A 43 -2.94 0.34 -12.63
N GLY A 44 -3.34 -0.29 -13.74
CA GLY A 44 -3.04 0.24 -15.06
C GLY A 44 -3.76 1.55 -15.45
N GLY A 45 -4.76 1.94 -14.66
CA GLY A 45 -5.40 3.25 -14.73
C GLY A 45 -4.74 4.29 -13.82
N LEU A 46 -3.60 3.96 -13.20
CA LEU A 46 -2.87 4.79 -12.24
C LEU A 46 -3.71 5.12 -10.98
N ASN A 47 -4.64 4.23 -10.63
CA ASN A 47 -5.37 4.32 -9.37
C ASN A 47 -4.62 3.54 -8.31
N CYS A 48 -4.59 4.06 -7.07
CA CYS A 48 -4.03 3.39 -5.92
C CYS A 48 -4.56 1.97 -5.79
N ARG A 49 -3.77 1.10 -5.17
CA ARG A 49 -4.13 -0.26 -4.82
C ARG A 49 -3.68 -0.49 -3.39
N LEU A 50 -4.61 -0.87 -2.51
CA LEU A 50 -4.40 -0.89 -1.05
C LEU A 50 -4.58 -2.28 -0.41
N GLY A 51 -5.25 -3.21 -1.11
CA GLY A 51 -5.46 -4.59 -0.68
C GLY A 51 -6.68 -5.20 -1.36
N ASP A 52 -6.83 -6.52 -1.29
CA ASP A 52 -7.88 -7.23 -2.03
C ASP A 52 -9.30 -6.93 -1.55
N SER A 53 -9.43 -6.61 -0.26
CA SER A 53 -10.72 -6.21 0.34
C SER A 53 -11.01 -4.72 0.14
N TRP A 54 -10.04 -3.92 -0.30
CA TRP A 54 -10.18 -2.47 -0.46
C TRP A 54 -10.08 -2.07 -1.93
N ALA A 55 -11.24 -2.07 -2.59
CA ALA A 55 -11.37 -1.44 -3.91
C ALA A 55 -11.09 0.06 -3.78
N SER A 56 -10.01 0.53 -4.37
CA SER A 56 -9.56 1.92 -4.29
C SER A 56 -10.46 2.92 -5.03
N GLY A 57 -11.39 2.44 -5.85
CA GLY A 57 -12.49 3.26 -6.37
C GLY A 57 -12.09 4.45 -7.26
N GLY A 58 -10.90 4.42 -7.88
CA GLY A 58 -10.43 5.52 -8.72
C GLY A 58 -9.57 6.56 -7.99
N LEU A 59 -9.04 6.22 -6.81
CA LEU A 59 -8.10 7.06 -6.08
C LEU A 59 -6.83 7.27 -6.89
N ALA A 60 -6.53 8.48 -7.37
CA ALA A 60 -5.34 8.72 -8.18
C ALA A 60 -4.04 8.47 -7.37
N TYR A 61 -3.09 7.75 -7.97
CA TYR A 61 -1.76 7.53 -7.40
C TYR A 61 -0.85 8.74 -7.68
N PRO A 62 -0.06 9.23 -6.69
CA PRO A 62 0.79 10.40 -6.91
C PRO A 62 2.02 10.04 -7.75
N ILE A 63 1.99 10.43 -9.04
CA ILE A 63 3.04 10.15 -10.03
C ILE A 63 3.65 11.42 -10.65
N ASP A 64 3.56 12.55 -9.94
CA ASP A 64 3.97 13.87 -10.44
C ASP A 64 5.50 14.09 -10.47
N GLY A 65 6.28 13.06 -10.10
CA GLY A 65 7.74 13.13 -10.02
C GLY A 65 8.26 13.75 -8.73
N ASN A 66 7.41 14.14 -7.78
CA ASN A 66 7.82 14.61 -6.47
C ASN A 66 7.92 13.47 -5.47
N TRP A 67 8.55 13.76 -4.33
CA TRP A 67 8.55 12.85 -3.19
C TRP A 67 7.25 12.99 -2.43
N HIS A 68 6.58 11.87 -2.18
CA HIS A 68 5.39 11.80 -1.36
C HIS A 68 5.58 10.82 -0.21
N ARG A 69 5.06 11.18 0.96
CA ARG A 69 4.95 10.27 2.10
C ARG A 69 3.64 9.51 2.02
N LEU A 70 3.70 8.21 1.84
CA LEU A 70 2.54 7.33 1.85
C LEU A 70 2.41 6.66 3.20
N ALA A 71 1.20 6.63 3.76
CA ALA A 71 0.91 5.89 4.98
C ALA A 71 -0.37 5.07 4.85
N LEU A 72 -0.27 3.78 5.13
CA LEU A 72 -1.42 2.89 5.31
C LEU A 72 -1.54 2.57 6.80
N PHE A 73 -2.64 2.96 7.40
CA PHE A 73 -3.00 2.66 8.78
C PHE A 73 -4.10 1.61 8.80
N VAL A 74 -3.95 0.61 9.67
CA VAL A 74 -4.94 -0.46 9.88
C VAL A 74 -5.17 -0.62 11.37
N ASN A 75 -6.43 -0.60 11.78
CA ASN A 75 -6.85 -0.81 13.15
C ASN A 75 -7.84 -1.96 13.21
N ASP A 76 -7.49 -3.04 13.89
CA ASP A 76 -8.32 -4.23 14.08
C ASP A 76 -9.15 -4.20 15.37
N VAL A 77 -8.77 -3.37 16.36
CA VAL A 77 -9.51 -3.18 17.62
C VAL A 77 -10.79 -2.37 17.39
N THR A 78 -10.71 -1.32 16.59
CA THR A 78 -11.85 -0.53 16.10
C THR A 78 -11.78 -0.56 14.57
N PRO A 79 -12.35 -1.61 13.94
CA PRO A 79 -12.11 -1.96 12.54
C PRO A 79 -12.19 -0.78 11.59
N ARG A 80 -11.03 -0.35 11.08
CA ARG A 80 -10.92 0.61 9.99
C ARG A 80 -9.54 0.55 9.36
N SER A 81 -9.47 1.01 8.13
CA SER A 81 -8.21 1.23 7.43
C SER A 81 -8.24 2.59 6.76
N GLU A 82 -7.11 3.29 6.79
CA GLU A 82 -6.97 4.69 6.38
C GLU A 82 -5.70 4.84 5.55
N PHE A 83 -5.78 5.54 4.42
CA PHE A 83 -4.64 5.79 3.54
C PHE A 83 -4.38 7.28 3.43
N TYR A 84 -3.12 7.67 3.65
CA TYR A 84 -2.68 9.05 3.67
C TYR A 84 -1.60 9.30 2.63
N VAL A 85 -1.63 10.48 2.03
CA VAL A 85 -0.56 11.02 1.18
C VAL A 85 -0.16 12.38 1.76
N ASP A 86 1.12 12.55 2.07
CA ASP A 86 1.68 13.76 2.69
C ASP A 86 0.94 14.20 3.96
N GLY A 87 0.48 13.23 4.74
CA GLY A 87 -0.27 13.45 5.98
C GLY A 87 -1.75 13.79 5.79
N VAL A 88 -2.26 13.88 4.55
CA VAL A 88 -3.67 14.10 4.24
C VAL A 88 -4.39 12.76 4.08
N LEU A 89 -5.49 12.55 4.81
CA LEU A 89 -6.34 11.37 4.63
C LEU A 89 -6.96 11.40 3.25
N LEU A 90 -6.58 10.44 2.40
CA LEU A 90 -7.05 10.38 1.03
C LEU A 90 -8.26 9.46 0.88
N ASN A 91 -8.29 8.34 1.62
CA ASN A 91 -9.45 7.44 1.67
C ASN A 91 -9.46 6.59 2.95
N SER A 92 -10.63 6.05 3.31
CA SER A 92 -10.80 5.13 4.43
C SER A 92 -11.89 4.09 4.16
N VAL A 93 -11.79 2.93 4.80
CA VAL A 93 -12.82 1.88 4.80
C VAL A 93 -13.16 1.45 6.23
N PRO A 94 -14.43 1.07 6.52
CA PRO A 94 -14.88 0.72 7.86
C PRO A 94 -14.54 -0.72 8.27
N PHE A 95 -13.40 -1.23 7.82
CA PHE A 95 -12.88 -2.55 8.18
C PHE A 95 -11.35 -2.53 8.25
N ALA A 96 -10.79 -3.43 9.05
CA ALA A 96 -9.35 -3.67 9.05
C ALA A 96 -8.97 -4.49 7.82
N LEU A 97 -7.97 -4.05 7.06
CA LEU A 97 -7.43 -4.83 5.95
C LEU A 97 -6.93 -6.18 6.46
N VAL A 98 -7.36 -7.24 5.76
CA VAL A 98 -6.90 -8.59 6.06
C VAL A 98 -5.51 -8.79 5.47
N THR A 99 -4.52 -8.91 6.33
CA THR A 99 -3.16 -9.32 5.96
C THR A 99 -3.12 -10.85 6.00
N GLY A 100 -2.96 -11.51 4.86
CA GLY A 100 -3.09 -12.98 4.74
C GLY A 100 -2.43 -13.78 5.88
N LEU A 101 -3.19 -14.74 6.42
CA LEU A 101 -2.75 -15.67 7.47
C LEU A 101 -1.56 -16.50 6.98
N THR A 102 -0.45 -16.47 7.74
CA THR A 102 0.69 -17.41 7.71
C THR A 102 1.19 -17.82 6.32
N GLY A 103 2.32 -17.24 5.88
CA GLY A 103 3.26 -17.92 4.97
C GLY A 103 2.96 -17.86 3.47
N GLY A 104 2.46 -16.75 2.93
CA GLY A 104 2.45 -16.53 1.48
C GLY A 104 3.85 -16.24 0.95
N ALA A 105 4.34 -17.05 0.01
CA ALA A 105 5.66 -16.95 -0.64
C ALA A 105 5.88 -15.66 -1.47
N ASP A 106 4.87 -14.78 -1.53
CA ASP A 106 4.82 -13.60 -2.39
C ASP A 106 4.88 -12.27 -1.61
N ALA A 107 5.43 -12.28 -0.39
CA ALA A 107 5.74 -11.03 0.31
C ALA A 107 6.88 -10.32 -0.45
N HIS A 108 6.53 -9.28 -1.20
CA HIS A 108 7.50 -8.50 -1.96
C HIS A 108 7.71 -7.14 -1.30
N ALA A 109 8.93 -6.94 -0.77
CA ALA A 109 9.43 -5.62 -0.43
C ALA A 109 10.41 -5.21 -1.54
N ILE A 110 10.00 -4.25 -2.38
CA ILE A 110 10.83 -3.49 -3.33
C ILE A 110 11.42 -4.32 -4.49
N ARG A 111 10.79 -4.22 -5.68
CA ARG A 111 11.42 -4.52 -6.99
C ARG A 111 11.79 -3.22 -7.69
N GLN A 112 13.09 -3.03 -7.92
CA GLN A 112 13.66 -1.89 -8.64
C GLN A 112 13.18 -1.83 -10.09
N ALA A 113 12.71 -0.66 -10.52
CA ALA A 113 12.92 -0.13 -11.86
C ALA A 113 12.71 1.40 -11.80
N ILE A 114 13.81 2.18 -11.79
CA ILE A 114 13.83 3.65 -11.87
C ILE A 114 12.92 4.36 -10.85
N ARG A 115 12.93 3.93 -9.59
CA ARG A 115 12.23 4.61 -8.49
C ARG A 115 13.18 4.81 -7.33
N ARG A 116 13.15 6.01 -6.74
CA ARG A 116 13.90 6.28 -5.51
C ARG A 116 12.89 6.12 -4.36
N VAL A 117 13.15 5.15 -3.49
CA VAL A 117 12.45 5.00 -2.20
C VAL A 117 13.41 5.43 -1.11
N ARG A 118 12.95 6.26 -0.18
CA ARG A 118 13.70 6.67 1.01
C ARG A 118 12.80 6.37 2.20
N GLY A 119 13.33 5.64 3.18
CA GLY A 119 12.57 5.35 4.38
C GLY A 119 13.21 4.23 5.20
N VAL A 120 13.17 4.41 6.51
CA VAL A 120 13.33 3.31 7.46
C VAL A 120 11.97 2.63 7.54
N LEU A 121 11.91 1.33 7.31
CA LEU A 121 10.73 0.51 7.62
C LEU A 121 10.57 0.51 9.16
N GLN A 122 9.95 1.54 9.72
CA GLN A 122 9.84 1.67 11.17
C GLN A 122 8.59 0.93 11.63
N TRP A 123 8.80 -0.32 12.04
CA TRP A 123 7.78 -1.11 12.71
C TRP A 123 7.65 -0.60 14.16
N GLN A 124 6.48 -0.05 14.49
CA GLN A 124 6.12 0.25 15.88
C GLN A 124 4.94 -0.63 16.28
N PRO A 125 5.17 -1.70 17.07
CA PRO A 125 4.07 -2.36 17.75
C PRO A 125 3.51 -1.38 18.78
N ARG A 126 2.20 -1.30 18.90
CA ARG A 126 1.57 -0.78 20.11
C ARG A 126 1.33 -1.93 21.07
#